data_AF-A0A957ECW1-F1
#
_entry.id   AF-A0A957ECW1-F1
#
_cell.length_a   1.000
_cell.length_b   1.000
_cell.length_c   1.000
_cell.angle_alpha   90.00
_cell.angle_beta   90.00
_cell.angle_gamma   90.00
#
_symmetry.space_group_name_H-M   'P 1'
#
loop_
_entity.id
_entity.type
_entity.pdbx_description
1 polymer ?
#
loop_
_entity_poly.entity_id
_entity_poly.type
_entity_poly.pdbx_seq_one_letter_code
_entity_poly.pdbx_strand_id
1 'polypeptide(L)'
;MKNKVTLELSSTDYNLLQEIADACKWPIEEVIMQCIKCGMPPSLGKVPEAFHDELLGLNSLSDRDLMKVVDGKWPEPKGKGELYKKADFLALRRTYALSLL
;
A
#
# COMPACT_ATOMS: atom_id res chain seq x y z
N MET A 1 8.20 -22.06 -10.65
CA MET A 1 9.21 -22.06 -9.58
C MET A 1 8.50 -21.76 -8.26
N LYS A 2 8.87 -22.43 -7.15
CA LYS A 2 8.36 -22.12 -5.81
C LYS A 2 9.51 -21.56 -4.98
N ASN A 3 9.29 -20.42 -4.31
CA ASN A 3 10.26 -19.78 -3.43
C ASN A 3 9.77 -19.87 -1.98
N LYS A 4 10.69 -19.93 -1.01
CA LYS A 4 10.37 -19.91 0.42
C LYS A 4 10.94 -18.64 1.05
N VAL A 5 10.14 -17.97 1.87
CA VAL A 5 10.53 -16.79 2.66
C VAL A 5 10.30 -17.12 4.14
N THR A 6 11.24 -16.72 4.99
CA THR A 6 11.09 -16.74 6.46
C THR A 6 11.06 -15.30 6.95
N LEU A 7 10.11 -14.98 7.84
CA LEU A 7 9.95 -13.64 8.40
C LEU A 7 10.12 -13.70 9.92
N GLU A 8 10.78 -12.69 10.48
CA GLU A 8 10.77 -12.43 11.92
C GLU A 8 9.77 -11.30 12.17
N LEU A 9 8.75 -11.58 12.97
CA LEU A 9 7.68 -10.65 13.29
C LEU A 9 7.79 -10.22 14.75
N SER A 10 7.37 -8.99 15.04
CA SER A 10 7.14 -8.61 16.43
C SER A 10 6.02 -9.48 17.02
N SER A 11 6.00 -9.66 18.34
CA SER A 11 4.91 -10.38 19.00
C SER A 11 3.56 -9.74 18.72
N THR A 12 3.51 -8.42 18.61
CA THR A 12 2.29 -7.66 18.28
C THR A 12 1.75 -8.03 16.90
N ASP A 13 2.60 -8.00 15.88
CA ASP A 13 2.17 -8.28 14.50
C ASP A 13 1.78 -9.75 14.32
N TYR A 14 2.53 -10.66 14.94
CA TYR A 14 2.20 -12.09 14.92
C TYR A 14 0.85 -12.38 15.60
N ASN A 15 0.61 -11.80 16.78
CA ASN A 15 -0.65 -11.99 17.50
C ASN A 15 -1.83 -11.44 16.71
N LEU A 16 -1.68 -10.28 16.06
CA LEU A 16 -2.72 -9.73 15.19
C LEU A 16 -3.06 -10.68 14.03
N LEU A 17 -2.04 -11.23 13.36
CA LEU A 17 -2.25 -12.21 12.29
C LEU A 17 -2.93 -13.49 12.81
N GLN A 18 -2.57 -13.93 14.02
CA GLN A 18 -3.20 -15.09 14.66
C GLN A 18 -4.67 -14.84 15.01
N GLU A 19 -5.00 -13.65 15.55
CA GLU A 19 -6.39 -13.27 15.85
C GLU A 19 -7.24 -13.25 14.58
N ILE A 20 -6.72 -12.71 13.47
CA ILE A 20 -7.39 -12.73 12.17
C ILE A 20 -7.56 -14.17 11.67
N ALA A 21 -6.51 -15.00 11.79
CA ALA A 21 -6.57 -16.40 11.39
C ALA A 21 -7.65 -17.17 12.14
N ASP A 22 -7.74 -16.98 13.46
CA ASP A 22 -8.76 -17.60 14.31
C ASP A 22 -10.17 -17.13 13.93
N ALA A 23 -10.34 -15.82 13.71
CA ALA A 23 -11.63 -15.24 13.32
C ALA A 23 -12.10 -15.74 11.93
N CYS A 24 -11.18 -15.83 10.97
CA CYS A 24 -11.45 -16.33 9.62
C CYS A 24 -11.51 -17.86 9.54
N LYS A 25 -11.07 -18.57 10.60
CA LYS A 25 -10.85 -20.02 10.63
C LYS A 25 -9.90 -20.49 9.53
N TRP A 26 -8.85 -19.72 9.28
CA TRP A 26 -7.85 -19.99 8.25
C TRP A 26 -6.51 -20.33 8.90
N PRO A 27 -5.64 -21.10 8.20
CA PRO A 27 -4.23 -21.14 8.56
C PRO A 27 -3.60 -19.75 8.48
N ILE A 28 -2.66 -19.45 9.37
CA ILE A 28 -1.99 -18.14 9.42
C ILE A 28 -1.27 -17.82 8.10
N GLU A 29 -0.76 -18.84 7.39
CA GLU A 29 -0.14 -18.68 6.09
C GLU A 29 -1.13 -18.18 5.03
N GLU A 30 -2.38 -18.61 5.07
CA GLU A 30 -3.39 -18.13 4.11
C GLU A 30 -3.77 -16.67 4.40
N VAL A 31 -3.80 -16.26 5.68
CA VAL A 31 -3.97 -14.86 6.06
C VAL A 31 -2.82 -14.00 5.54
N ILE A 32 -1.56 -14.43 5.76
CA ILE A 32 -0.37 -13.73 5.25
C ILE A 32 -0.42 -13.62 3.73
N MET A 33 -0.72 -14.73 3.04
CA MET A 33 -0.83 -14.75 1.59
C MET A 33 -1.99 -13.88 1.09
N GLN A 34 -3.10 -13.80 1.83
CA GLN A 34 -4.22 -12.93 1.48
C GLN A 34 -3.84 -11.46 1.62
N CYS A 35 -3.11 -11.07 2.66
CA CYS A 35 -2.57 -9.72 2.80
C CYS A 35 -1.67 -9.33 1.60
N ILE A 36 -0.85 -10.26 1.13
CA ILE A 36 -0.02 -10.07 -0.08
C ILE A 36 -0.88 -10.01 -1.36
N LYS A 37 -1.84 -10.93 -1.52
CA LYS A 37 -2.74 -11.00 -2.71
C LYS A 37 -3.64 -9.78 -2.82
N CYS A 38 -4.05 -9.20 -1.69
CA CYS A 38 -4.78 -7.93 -1.65
C CYS A 38 -3.93 -6.74 -2.10
N GLY A 39 -2.65 -6.95 -2.42
CA GLY A 39 -1.81 -5.98 -3.11
C GLY A 39 -1.44 -4.83 -2.20
N MET A 40 -0.83 -5.13 -1.06
CA MET A 40 -0.11 -4.14 -0.28
C MET A 40 1.41 -4.33 -0.46
N PRO A 41 2.10 -3.39 -1.11
CA PRO A 41 1.58 -2.19 -1.76
C PRO A 41 0.85 -2.48 -3.10
N PRO A 42 -0.06 -1.59 -3.57
CA PRO A 42 -0.80 -1.80 -4.81
C PRO A 42 0.10 -1.97 -6.03
N SER A 43 -0.30 -2.85 -6.94
CA SER A 43 0.42 -3.00 -8.21
C SER A 43 0.34 -1.74 -9.05
N LEU A 44 1.48 -1.28 -9.56
CA LEU A 44 1.57 -0.16 -10.50
C LEU A 44 1.50 -0.58 -11.97
N GLY A 45 1.23 -1.85 -12.28
CA GLY A 45 1.29 -2.38 -13.65
C GLY A 45 0.33 -1.73 -14.66
N LYS A 46 -0.71 -1.04 -14.18
CA LYS A 46 -1.65 -0.25 -15.01
C LYS A 46 -1.47 1.27 -14.87
N VAL A 47 -0.55 1.71 -14.03
CA VAL A 47 -0.25 3.12 -13.79
C VAL A 47 0.83 3.56 -14.78
N PRO A 48 0.70 4.73 -15.45
CA PRO A 48 1.79 5.29 -16.26
C PRO A 48 3.10 5.44 -15.48
N GLU A 49 4.22 5.05 -16.09
CA GLU A 49 5.56 5.05 -15.47
C GLU A 49 5.96 6.42 -14.89
N ALA A 50 5.52 7.51 -15.53
CA ALA A 50 5.74 8.89 -15.08
C ALA A 50 5.19 9.21 -13.68
N PHE A 51 4.39 8.32 -13.10
CA PHE A 51 3.79 8.43 -11.77
C PHE A 51 4.39 7.47 -10.75
N HIS A 52 5.20 6.50 -11.18
CA HIS A 52 5.65 5.39 -10.32
C HIS A 52 6.51 5.90 -9.17
N ASP A 53 7.51 6.75 -9.44
CA ASP A 53 8.41 7.25 -8.40
C ASP A 53 7.66 7.99 -7.28
N GLU A 54 6.68 8.83 -7.64
CA GLU A 54 5.87 9.57 -6.67
C GLU A 54 4.99 8.63 -5.83
N LEU A 55 4.35 7.63 -6.46
CA LEU A 55 3.51 6.68 -5.73
C LEU A 55 4.35 5.74 -4.86
N LEU A 56 5.49 5.26 -5.37
CA LEU A 56 6.40 4.41 -4.61
C LEU A 56 6.99 5.14 -3.41
N GLY A 57 7.23 6.44 -3.52
CA GLY A 57 7.66 7.28 -2.40
C GLY A 57 6.70 7.27 -1.21
N LEU A 58 5.40 7.04 -1.44
CA LEU A 58 4.40 6.97 -0.37
C LEU A 58 4.60 5.77 0.57
N ASN A 59 5.20 4.66 0.09
CA ASN A 59 5.50 3.50 0.93
C ASN A 59 6.47 3.80 2.08
N SER A 60 7.20 4.92 2.01
CA SER A 60 8.12 5.34 3.06
C SER A 60 7.48 6.21 4.15
N LEU A 61 6.22 6.60 3.98
CA LEU A 61 5.51 7.47 4.91
C LEU A 61 4.93 6.67 6.08
N SER A 62 4.80 7.32 7.23
CA SER A 62 4.06 6.77 8.37
C SER A 62 2.55 6.80 8.10
N ASP A 63 1.77 5.97 8.80
CA ASP A 63 0.28 5.96 8.70
C ASP A 63 -0.32 7.35 8.91
N ARG A 64 0.24 8.11 9.86
CA ARG A 64 -0.20 9.49 10.14
C ARG A 64 0.02 10.41 8.93
N ASP A 65 1.11 10.22 8.20
CA ASP A 65 1.43 11.01 7.02
C ASP A 65 0.68 10.53 5.78
N LEU A 66 0.49 9.21 5.62
CA LEU A 66 -0.40 8.63 4.62
C LEU A 66 -1.83 9.16 4.78
N MET A 67 -2.36 9.25 6.01
CA MET A 67 -3.65 9.87 6.27
C MET A 67 -3.72 11.34 5.84
N LYS A 68 -2.63 12.12 6.00
CA LYS A 68 -2.60 13.50 5.47
C LYS A 68 -2.63 13.51 3.95
N VAL A 69 -2.03 12.53 3.27
CA VAL A 69 -2.11 12.41 1.81
C VAL A 69 -3.55 12.13 1.39
N VAL A 70 -4.21 11.16 2.03
CA VAL A 70 -5.62 10.80 1.80
C VAL A 70 -6.54 12.01 1.98
N ASP A 71 -6.36 12.75 3.08
CA ASP A 71 -7.11 13.97 3.40
C ASP A 71 -6.81 15.17 2.46
N GLY A 72 -5.81 15.07 1.59
CA GLY A 72 -5.35 16.19 0.77
C GLY A 72 -4.61 17.29 1.55
N LYS A 73 -4.14 16.99 2.77
CA LYS A 73 -3.36 17.89 3.64
C LYS A 73 -1.85 17.69 3.49
N TRP A 74 -1.42 16.84 2.55
CA TRP A 74 -0.01 16.63 2.24
C TRP A 74 0.40 17.42 0.99
N PRO A 75 1.64 17.95 0.93
CA PRO A 75 2.11 18.69 -0.23
C PRO A 75 1.88 17.94 -1.55
N GLU A 76 1.43 18.70 -2.55
CA GLU A 76 1.31 18.20 -3.92
C GLU A 76 2.70 17.99 -4.54
N PRO A 77 2.88 16.96 -5.37
CA PRO A 77 4.12 16.73 -6.09
C PRO A 77 4.50 17.91 -6.98
N LYS A 78 5.79 18.22 -7.03
CA LYS A 78 6.34 19.26 -7.89
C LYS A 78 6.50 18.70 -9.31
N GLY A 79 5.62 19.10 -10.23
CA GLY A 79 5.67 18.62 -11.62
C GLY A 79 4.31 18.69 -12.30
N LYS A 80 3.70 19.87 -12.33
CA LYS A 80 2.33 20.08 -12.86
C LYS A 80 2.30 20.15 -14.39
N GLY A 81 2.74 19.08 -15.06
CA GLY A 81 2.54 18.92 -16.50
C GLY A 81 1.08 18.60 -16.84
N GLU A 82 0.70 18.76 -18.11
CA GLU A 82 -0.66 18.44 -18.59
C GLU A 82 -1.05 16.97 -18.39
N LEU A 83 -0.07 16.06 -18.33
CA LEU A 83 -0.27 14.64 -18.05
C LEU A 83 -0.93 14.40 -16.67
N TYR A 84 -0.50 15.15 -15.65
CA TYR A 84 -0.97 15.01 -14.26
C TYR A 84 -2.43 15.46 -14.10
N LYS A 85 -2.83 16.50 -14.84
CA LYS A 85 -4.21 17.01 -14.83
C LYS A 85 -5.16 16.06 -15.55
N LYS A 86 -4.76 15.56 -16.72
CA LYS A 86 -5.60 14.66 -17.53
C LYS A 86 -5.85 13.30 -16.86
N ALA A 87 -4.91 12.83 -16.05
CA ALA A 87 -4.99 11.53 -15.40
C ALA A 87 -5.65 11.55 -14.01
N ASP A 88 -6.16 12.71 -13.55
CA ASP A 88 -6.58 12.93 -12.15
C ASP A 88 -5.59 12.32 -11.15
N PHE A 89 -4.33 12.72 -11.29
CA PHE A 89 -3.23 12.12 -10.53
C PHE A 89 -3.42 12.28 -9.01
N LEU A 90 -4.08 13.35 -8.56
CA LEU A 90 -4.34 13.57 -7.14
C LEU A 90 -5.32 12.54 -6.59
N ALA A 91 -6.38 12.19 -7.32
CA ALA A 91 -7.27 11.11 -6.92
C ALA A 91 -6.52 9.77 -6.87
N LEU A 92 -5.74 9.44 -7.91
CA LEU A 92 -4.91 8.22 -7.94
C LEU A 92 -3.96 8.15 -6.73
N ARG A 93 -3.27 9.23 -6.42
CA ARG A 93 -2.33 9.34 -5.30
C ARG A 93 -3.01 9.12 -3.95
N ARG A 94 -4.21 9.69 -3.77
CA ARG A 94 -5.00 9.50 -2.54
C ARG A 94 -5.49 8.07 -2.40
N THR A 95 -5.99 7.47 -3.48
CA THR A 95 -6.43 6.07 -3.47
C THR A 95 -5.25 5.13 -3.18
N TYR A 96 -4.10 5.37 -3.80
CA TYR A 96 -2.90 4.59 -3.53
C TYR A 96 -2.45 4.72 -2.07
N ALA A 97 -2.44 5.94 -1.52
CA ALA A 97 -2.11 6.17 -0.11
C ALA A 97 -3.10 5.47 0.84
N LEU A 98 -4.39 5.46 0.52
CA LEU A 98 -5.40 4.76 1.30
C LEU A 98 -5.18 3.25 1.28
N SER A 99 -4.74 2.69 0.16
CA SER A 99 -4.40 1.27 0.06
C SER A 99 -3.10 0.87 0.78
N LEU A 100 -2.35 1.83 1.33
CA LEU A 100 -1.16 1.57 2.16
C LEU A 100 -1.45 1.59 3.66
N LEU A 101 -2.68 1.96 4.06
CA LEU A 101 -3.18 1.94 5.44
C LEU A 101 -3.92 0.63 5.72
#